data_AF-A0A382HYM8-F1
#
_entry.id   AF-A0A382HYM8-F1
#
_cell.length_a   1.000
_cell.length_b   1.000
_cell.length_c   1.000
_cell.angle_alpha   90.00
_cell.angle_beta   90.00
_cell.angle_gamma   90.00
#
_symmetry.space_group_name_H-M   'P 1'
#
loop_
_entity.id
_entity.type
_entity.pdbx_description
1 polymer ?
#
loop_
_entity_poly.entity_id
_entity_poly.type
_entity_poly.pdbx_seq_one_letter_code
_entity_poly.pdbx_strand_id
1 'polypeptide(L)'
;FMQFEQVSKDKRVNLPKPSVDTGMGLERISALLQGTHDNYEIDHFKNLIEASSNLTKTKVTKENIASHRVIADHLRASSFLIAEGVLPSNEGRGYVLRRIMRRGMRHSHTLGSKEPIFYKMVPTLIKEMSDSYPELKRAEPLITETLKTEEEKFSSLLNRGIEILNENLNKVKNNSFPGEVAFKLYDTYGFPLDLTADILKNKNIKVDNAGFDREMEKSKKLARANWKGSGDKSLEEKWFKVREQLNPTEFLGYEFDKLEGVILKISKGKDFVNEAKTGDEVEIVTNQTPFYAESGGQVGDQGIIYSNDCKVVIEDTQKKMGDLHVHFGKVGKGSLKVNQSVNLEIDVNRRNNARAYHSATHLLHEALRRTLGKHVTQKGSLVSPEKLRFDFSHNKPIEKKEIEKIEMYVNDMVNTAADVKTRIMTPKEAVEKGALAMFGEKYGDEVRVLSMGKENG
;
A
#
# COMPACT_ATOMS: atom_id res chain seq x y z
N PHE A 1 26.36 -17.05 -15.93
CA PHE A 1 25.52 -18.24 -15.68
C PHE A 1 25.20 -18.29 -14.20
N MET A 2 23.92 -18.22 -13.84
CA MET A 2 23.49 -18.32 -12.45
C MET A 2 23.61 -19.78 -12.01
N GLN A 3 24.43 -20.03 -10.98
CA GLN A 3 24.73 -21.37 -10.49
C GLN A 3 24.50 -21.52 -8.98
N PHE A 4 24.31 -20.41 -8.26
CA PHE A 4 24.25 -20.40 -6.81
C PHE A 4 23.09 -19.55 -6.31
N GLU A 5 22.44 -20.02 -5.24
CA GLU A 5 21.50 -19.25 -4.42
C GLU A 5 22.23 -18.76 -3.17
N GLN A 6 22.07 -17.48 -2.84
CA GLN A 6 22.60 -16.90 -1.60
C GLN A 6 21.56 -17.09 -0.49
N VAL A 7 21.83 -18.00 0.46
CA VAL A 7 20.91 -18.30 1.58
C VAL A 7 21.16 -17.36 2.77
N SER A 8 22.43 -17.08 3.05
CA SER A 8 22.86 -16.10 4.06
C SER A 8 24.16 -15.45 3.61
N LYS A 9 24.64 -14.39 4.27
CA LYS A 9 25.89 -13.69 3.89
C LYS A 9 27.08 -14.64 3.66
N ASP A 10 27.19 -15.68 4.48
CA ASP A 10 28.30 -16.62 4.48
C ASP A 10 27.99 -17.95 3.79
N LYS A 11 26.74 -18.18 3.36
CA LYS A 11 26.30 -19.45 2.76
C LYS A 11 25.72 -19.24 1.37
N ARG A 12 26.37 -19.87 0.38
CA ARG A 12 25.84 -20.09 -0.97
C ARG A 12 25.63 -21.58 -1.18
N VAL A 13 24.52 -21.94 -1.82
CA VAL A 13 24.23 -23.32 -2.22
C VAL A 13 24.07 -23.40 -3.73
N ASN A 14 24.34 -24.56 -4.31
CA ASN A 14 24.12 -24.78 -5.73
C ASN A 14 22.63 -24.65 -6.06
N LEU A 15 22.31 -23.94 -7.14
CA LEU A 15 20.96 -23.94 -7.68
C LEU A 15 20.63 -25.35 -8.20
N PRO A 16 19.43 -25.88 -7.90
CA PRO A 16 19.01 -27.17 -8.43
C PRO A 16 18.89 -27.15 -9.96
N LYS A 17 18.66 -25.97 -10.55
CA LYS A 17 18.65 -25.72 -11.99
C LYS A 17 19.44 -24.44 -12.31
N PRO A 18 20.71 -24.56 -12.75
CA PRO A 18 21.47 -23.42 -13.24
C PRO A 18 20.81 -22.79 -14.48
N SER A 19 21.02 -21.49 -14.68
CA SER A 19 20.43 -20.78 -15.82
C SER A 19 21.39 -19.76 -16.44
N VAL A 20 21.08 -19.37 -17.68
CA VAL A 20 21.74 -18.26 -18.36
C VAL A 20 20.90 -17.01 -18.14
N ASP A 21 21.48 -16.01 -17.49
CA ASP A 21 20.89 -14.67 -17.36
C ASP A 21 21.68 -13.73 -18.26
N THR A 22 21.07 -13.29 -19.37
CA THR A 22 21.70 -12.39 -20.34
C THR A 22 21.01 -11.03 -20.27
N GLY A 23 21.81 -9.97 -20.24
CA GLY A 23 21.32 -8.60 -20.36
C GLY A 23 22.17 -7.82 -21.35
N MET A 24 21.53 -7.14 -22.29
CA MET A 24 22.19 -6.25 -23.25
C MET A 24 21.50 -4.89 -23.18
N GLY A 25 22.24 -3.85 -22.75
CA GLY A 25 21.66 -2.53 -22.52
C GLY A 25 21.37 -1.82 -23.84
N LEU A 26 20.09 -1.66 -24.18
CA LEU A 26 19.64 -1.07 -25.44
C LEU A 26 20.27 0.31 -25.67
N GLU A 27 20.26 1.20 -24.67
CA GLU A 27 20.84 2.54 -24.78
C GLU A 27 22.33 2.53 -25.11
N ARG A 28 23.08 1.52 -24.63
CA ARG A 28 24.51 1.40 -24.93
C ARG A 28 24.75 0.92 -26.36
N ILE A 29 23.90 0.02 -26.86
CA ILE A 29 23.95 -0.39 -28.27
C ILE A 29 23.59 0.79 -29.16
N SER A 30 22.52 1.52 -28.82
CA SER A 30 22.11 2.71 -29.56
C SER A 30 23.21 3.76 -29.60
N ALA A 31 23.89 4.02 -28.46
CA ALA A 31 25.05 4.90 -28.42
C ALA A 31 26.15 4.43 -29.41
N LEU A 32 26.50 3.15 -29.36
CA LEU A 32 27.50 2.58 -30.27
C LEU A 32 27.10 2.72 -31.74
N LEU A 33 25.85 2.41 -32.10
CA LEU A 33 25.34 2.54 -33.46
C LEU A 33 25.28 3.99 -33.94
N GLN A 34 25.10 4.94 -33.01
CA GLN A 34 25.14 6.38 -33.28
C GLN A 34 26.56 6.97 -33.18
N GLY A 35 27.60 6.13 -33.09
CA GLY A 35 29.00 6.56 -33.10
C GLY A 35 29.47 7.26 -31.82
N THR A 36 28.81 7.02 -30.69
CA THR A 36 29.12 7.61 -29.38
C THR A 36 29.29 6.55 -28.30
N HIS A 37 30.02 6.88 -27.24
CA HIS A 37 30.13 6.04 -26.03
C HIS A 37 29.27 6.57 -24.88
N ASP A 38 28.53 7.65 -25.11
CA ASP A 38 27.69 8.31 -24.12
C ASP A 38 26.21 8.03 -24.39
N ASN A 39 25.55 7.33 -23.47
CA ASN A 39 24.13 7.01 -23.56
C ASN A 39 23.24 8.27 -23.66
N TYR A 40 23.69 9.41 -23.14
CA TYR A 40 22.91 10.65 -23.19
C TYR A 40 23.04 11.39 -24.54
N GLU A 41 23.93 10.91 -25.41
CA GLU A 41 24.12 11.44 -26.76
C GLU A 41 23.31 10.68 -27.82
N ILE A 42 22.45 9.75 -27.41
CA ILE A 42 21.47 9.14 -28.31
C ILE A 42 20.32 10.12 -28.59
N ASP A 43 19.72 10.02 -29.76
CA ASP A 43 18.49 10.69 -30.19
C ASP A 43 17.45 10.94 -29.08
N HIS A 44 16.96 9.90 -28.40
CA HIS A 44 15.94 10.06 -27.36
C HIS A 44 16.38 11.01 -26.23
N PHE A 45 17.60 10.84 -25.72
CA PHE A 45 18.09 11.69 -24.62
C PHE A 45 18.42 13.10 -25.11
N LYS A 46 18.95 13.26 -26.33
CA LYS A 46 19.20 14.58 -26.92
C LYS A 46 17.93 15.41 -27.02
N ASN A 47 16.85 14.84 -27.53
CA ASN A 47 15.56 15.52 -27.67
C ASN A 47 14.97 15.92 -26.30
N LEU A 48 15.09 15.05 -25.29
CA LEU A 48 14.65 15.36 -23.92
C LEU A 48 15.53 16.42 -23.23
N ILE A 49 16.85 16.37 -23.43
CA ILE A 49 17.80 17.36 -22.90
C ILE A 49 17.55 18.74 -23.54
N GLU A 50 17.30 18.79 -24.84
CA GLU A 50 16.93 20.01 -25.55
C GLU A 50 15.61 20.58 -25.03
N ALA A 51 14.58 19.74 -24.84
CA ALA A 51 13.32 20.17 -24.25
C ALA A 51 13.52 20.74 -22.83
N SER A 52 14.37 20.11 -22.02
CA SER A 52 14.74 20.63 -20.71
C SER A 52 15.41 22.01 -20.81
N SER A 53 16.40 22.16 -21.70
CA SER A 53 17.12 23.42 -21.95
C SER A 53 16.17 24.56 -22.36
N ASN A 54 15.23 24.27 -23.25
CA ASN A 54 14.23 25.25 -23.72
C ASN A 54 13.28 25.68 -22.61
N LEU A 55 12.80 24.75 -21.78
CA LEU A 55 11.87 25.03 -20.69
C LEU A 55 12.52 25.76 -19.52
N THR A 56 13.77 25.42 -19.17
CA THR A 56 14.54 26.13 -18.13
C THR A 56 15.12 27.45 -18.64
N LYS A 57 15.12 27.68 -19.95
CA LYS A 57 15.78 28.82 -20.62
C LYS A 57 17.28 28.89 -20.30
N THR A 58 17.92 27.74 -20.14
CA THR A 58 19.36 27.63 -19.89
C THR A 58 20.05 26.86 -21.00
N LYS A 59 21.07 27.45 -21.63
CA LYS A 59 21.90 26.74 -22.62
C LYS A 59 22.60 25.56 -21.96
N VAL A 60 22.70 24.44 -22.66
CA VAL A 60 23.48 23.27 -22.21
C VAL A 60 24.97 23.59 -22.32
N THR A 61 25.69 23.53 -21.21
CA THR A 61 27.15 23.74 -21.10
C THR A 61 27.79 22.61 -20.32
N LYS A 62 29.14 22.55 -20.29
CA LYS A 62 29.86 21.52 -19.54
C LYS A 62 29.55 21.54 -18.03
N GLU A 63 29.25 22.72 -17.49
CA GLU A 63 28.98 22.93 -16.07
C GLU A 63 27.57 22.45 -15.67
N ASN A 64 26.60 22.50 -16.58
CA ASN A 64 25.19 22.24 -16.27
C ASN A 64 24.58 21.01 -16.98
N ILE A 65 25.32 20.39 -17.91
CA ILE A 65 24.86 19.21 -18.67
C ILE A 65 24.42 18.07 -17.75
N ALA A 66 25.08 17.89 -16.60
CA ALA A 66 24.70 16.89 -15.62
C ALA A 66 23.26 17.10 -15.10
N SER A 67 22.82 18.34 -14.92
CA SER A 67 21.46 18.65 -14.48
C SER A 67 20.44 18.32 -15.56
N HIS A 68 20.70 18.69 -16.82
CA HIS A 68 19.81 18.34 -17.92
C HIS A 68 19.70 16.82 -18.14
N ARG A 69 20.80 16.08 -18.00
CA ARG A 69 20.81 14.61 -18.04
C ARG A 69 19.95 13.99 -16.94
N VAL A 70 20.09 14.49 -15.71
CA VAL A 70 19.27 14.01 -14.58
C VAL A 70 17.79 14.32 -14.79
N ILE A 71 17.44 15.50 -15.31
CA ILE A 71 16.05 15.86 -15.60
C ILE A 71 15.46 14.90 -16.64
N ALA A 72 16.14 14.68 -17.76
CA ALA A 72 15.67 13.78 -18.83
C ALA A 72 15.49 12.34 -18.34
N ASP A 73 16.50 11.80 -17.65
CA ASP A 73 16.47 10.43 -17.12
C ASP A 73 15.38 10.24 -16.07
N HIS A 74 15.27 11.17 -15.11
CA HIS A 74 14.30 11.04 -14.03
C HIS A 74 12.87 11.30 -14.50
N LEU A 75 12.66 12.15 -15.52
CA LEU A 75 11.37 12.28 -16.21
C LEU A 75 10.96 10.94 -16.83
N ARG A 76 11.87 10.30 -17.58
CA ARG A 76 11.62 9.01 -18.23
C ARG A 76 11.27 7.94 -17.19
N ALA A 77 12.13 7.74 -16.19
CA ALA A 77 11.91 6.76 -15.12
C ALA A 77 10.59 7.00 -14.36
N SER A 78 10.29 8.24 -13.98
CA SER A 78 9.03 8.56 -13.27
C SER A 78 7.81 8.26 -14.14
N SER A 79 7.86 8.59 -15.43
CA SER A 79 6.73 8.41 -16.34
C SER A 79 6.41 6.94 -16.58
N PHE A 80 7.42 6.08 -16.74
CA PHE A 80 7.23 4.63 -16.84
C PHE A 80 6.63 4.05 -15.56
N LEU A 81 7.16 4.42 -14.38
CA LEU A 81 6.62 3.96 -13.10
C LEU A 81 5.14 4.36 -12.92
N ILE A 82 4.78 5.59 -13.30
CA ILE A 82 3.38 6.07 -13.24
C ILE A 82 2.50 5.33 -14.26
N ALA A 83 3.00 5.07 -15.46
CA ALA A 83 2.27 4.32 -16.49
C ALA A 83 1.94 2.88 -16.05
N GLU A 84 2.77 2.30 -15.19
CA GLU A 84 2.57 0.98 -14.57
C GLU A 84 1.75 1.03 -13.26
N GLY A 85 1.25 2.21 -12.87
CA GLY A 85 0.35 2.37 -11.73
C GLY A 85 1.05 2.66 -10.39
N VAL A 86 2.35 2.93 -10.38
CA VAL A 86 3.03 3.41 -9.16
C VAL A 86 2.70 4.89 -8.98
N LEU A 87 2.12 5.24 -7.83
CA LEU A 87 1.84 6.62 -7.44
C LEU A 87 2.80 7.09 -6.32
N PRO A 88 3.17 8.38 -6.28
CA PRO A 88 4.03 8.91 -5.22
C PRO A 88 3.44 8.70 -3.83
N SER A 89 4.23 8.19 -2.88
CA SER A 89 3.80 7.95 -1.50
C SER A 89 4.94 8.14 -0.49
N ASN A 90 4.65 7.97 0.80
CA ASN A 90 5.66 8.03 1.86
C ASN A 90 6.44 6.72 2.06
N GLU A 91 6.00 5.60 1.46
CA GLU A 91 6.55 4.26 1.74
C GLU A 91 6.64 3.37 0.50
N GLY A 92 7.45 2.30 0.58
CA GLY A 92 7.55 1.29 -0.46
C GLY A 92 7.95 1.84 -1.83
N ARG A 93 7.29 1.37 -2.90
CA ARG A 93 7.60 1.76 -4.29
C ARG A 93 7.24 3.23 -4.57
N GLY A 94 6.16 3.73 -3.97
CA GLY A 94 5.74 5.12 -4.14
C GLY A 94 6.72 6.11 -3.52
N TYR A 95 7.41 5.73 -2.44
CA TYR A 95 8.53 6.50 -1.89
C TYR A 95 9.70 6.60 -2.88
N VAL A 96 10.06 5.49 -3.52
CA VAL A 96 11.14 5.46 -4.52
C VAL A 96 10.80 6.36 -5.71
N LEU A 97 9.57 6.27 -6.24
CA LEU A 97 9.09 7.15 -7.31
C LEU A 97 9.20 8.63 -6.90
N ARG A 98 8.67 8.98 -5.73
CA ARG A 98 8.74 10.36 -5.21
C ARG A 98 10.18 10.86 -5.10
N ARG A 99 11.11 10.02 -4.67
CA ARG A 99 12.54 10.33 -4.59
C ARG A 99 13.16 10.63 -5.96
N ILE A 100 12.87 9.80 -6.97
CA ILE A 100 13.33 10.03 -8.36
C ILE A 100 12.78 11.36 -8.88
N MET A 101 11.47 11.59 -8.73
CA MET A 101 10.82 12.83 -9.17
C MET A 101 11.46 14.08 -8.53
N ARG A 102 11.57 14.10 -7.19
CA ARG A 102 12.11 15.24 -6.45
C ARG A 102 13.56 15.56 -6.82
N ARG A 103 14.37 14.54 -7.07
CA ARG A 103 15.76 14.74 -7.52
C ARG A 103 15.82 15.41 -8.88
N GLY A 104 14.99 14.98 -9.84
CA GLY A 104 14.87 15.65 -11.13
C GLY A 104 14.40 17.10 -11.01
N MET A 105 13.33 17.33 -10.24
CA MET A 105 12.75 18.67 -10.02
C MET A 105 13.74 19.63 -9.33
N ARG A 106 14.57 19.13 -8.41
CA ARG A 106 15.65 19.91 -7.79
C ARG A 106 16.68 20.39 -8.82
N HIS A 107 17.05 19.56 -9.79
CA HIS A 107 17.98 19.96 -10.84
C HIS A 107 17.37 21.05 -11.74
N SER A 108 16.06 20.96 -12.03
CA SER A 108 15.33 22.05 -12.70
C SER A 108 15.42 23.37 -11.92
N HIS A 109 15.20 23.32 -10.61
CA HIS A 109 15.33 24.49 -9.73
C HIS A 109 16.77 25.02 -9.67
N THR A 110 17.77 24.13 -9.65
CA THR A 110 19.20 24.50 -9.66
C THR A 110 19.58 25.24 -10.95
N LEU A 111 18.93 24.92 -12.07
CA LEU A 111 19.06 25.64 -13.34
C LEU A 111 18.30 26.99 -13.34
N GLY A 112 17.62 27.35 -12.26
CA GLY A 112 16.91 28.63 -12.11
C GLY A 112 15.44 28.59 -12.49
N SER A 113 14.86 27.41 -12.76
CA SER A 113 13.41 27.34 -13.01
C SER A 113 12.61 27.65 -11.75
N LYS A 114 11.65 28.56 -11.88
CA LYS A 114 10.67 28.90 -10.83
C LYS A 114 9.32 28.22 -11.06
N GLU A 115 9.03 27.90 -12.31
CA GLU A 115 7.79 27.26 -12.73
C GLU A 115 7.99 25.75 -12.85
N PRO A 116 6.93 24.94 -12.64
CA PRO A 116 7.00 23.52 -12.90
C PRO A 116 7.26 23.25 -14.40
N ILE A 117 8.22 22.35 -14.69
CA ILE A 117 8.63 22.00 -16.06
C ILE A 117 8.42 20.52 -16.40
N PHE A 118 8.36 19.62 -15.41
CA PHE A 118 8.34 18.18 -15.68
C PHE A 118 7.13 17.77 -16.49
N TYR A 119 5.95 18.24 -16.10
CA TYR A 119 4.71 17.97 -16.84
C TYR A 119 4.73 18.57 -18.26
N LYS A 120 5.46 19.67 -18.48
CA LYS A 120 5.62 20.31 -19.80
C LYS A 120 6.55 19.52 -20.72
N MET A 121 7.41 18.66 -20.16
CA MET A 121 8.26 17.76 -20.94
C MET A 121 7.56 16.45 -21.35
N VAL A 122 6.42 16.13 -20.74
CA VAL A 122 5.67 14.88 -21.04
C VAL A 122 5.33 14.76 -22.52
N PRO A 123 4.84 15.79 -23.24
CA PRO A 123 4.55 15.68 -24.66
C PRO A 123 5.78 15.26 -25.49
N THR A 124 6.97 15.76 -25.16
CA THR A 124 8.22 15.35 -25.82
C THR A 124 8.52 13.88 -25.51
N LEU A 125 8.39 13.44 -24.26
CA LEU A 125 8.59 12.03 -23.91
C LEU A 125 7.62 11.10 -24.64
N ILE A 126 6.33 11.45 -24.72
CA ILE A 126 5.32 10.67 -25.44
C ILE A 126 5.70 10.56 -26.92
N LYS A 127 6.11 11.67 -27.55
CA LYS A 127 6.56 11.68 -28.94
C LYS A 127 7.77 10.76 -29.16
N GLU A 128 8.73 10.76 -28.25
CA GLU A 128 9.97 9.97 -28.41
C GLU A 128 9.75 8.46 -28.20
N MET A 129 8.79 8.07 -27.36
CA MET A 129 8.77 6.70 -26.83
C MET A 129 7.45 5.93 -27.06
N SER A 130 6.33 6.61 -27.32
CA SER A 130 5.01 5.94 -27.27
C SER A 130 4.74 4.92 -28.37
N ASP A 131 5.48 4.96 -29.48
CA ASP A 131 5.35 3.97 -30.56
C ASP A 131 5.78 2.56 -30.10
N SER A 132 6.83 2.48 -29.29
CA SER A 132 7.32 1.23 -28.69
C SER A 132 6.69 0.95 -27.32
N TYR A 133 6.19 2.00 -26.65
CA TYR A 133 5.67 1.96 -25.28
C TYR A 133 4.27 2.61 -25.19
N PRO A 134 3.22 1.98 -25.75
CA PRO A 134 1.87 2.56 -25.85
C PRO A 134 1.24 2.84 -24.48
N GLU A 135 1.70 2.17 -23.42
CA GLU A 135 1.31 2.43 -22.04
C GLU A 135 1.59 3.86 -21.59
N LEU A 136 2.63 4.51 -22.13
CA LEU A 136 2.94 5.91 -21.84
C LEU A 136 1.85 6.84 -22.38
N LYS A 137 1.40 6.62 -23.62
CA LYS A 137 0.33 7.41 -24.24
C LYS A 137 -1.00 7.21 -23.53
N ARG A 138 -1.32 5.95 -23.17
CA ARG A 138 -2.50 5.63 -22.36
C ARG A 138 -2.50 6.35 -21.01
N ALA A 139 -1.34 6.44 -20.37
CA ALA A 139 -1.19 7.03 -19.04
C ALA A 139 -0.85 8.54 -19.05
N GLU A 140 -0.73 9.17 -20.21
CA GLU A 140 -0.31 10.57 -20.35
C GLU A 140 -1.07 11.55 -19.43
N PRO A 141 -2.42 11.48 -19.29
CA PRO A 141 -3.13 12.36 -18.37
C PRO A 141 -2.70 12.17 -16.91
N LEU A 142 -2.52 10.92 -16.48
CA LEU A 142 -2.10 10.59 -15.11
C LEU A 142 -0.65 11.01 -14.85
N ILE A 143 0.25 10.78 -15.79
CA ILE A 143 1.66 11.19 -15.73
C ILE A 143 1.74 12.71 -15.59
N THR A 144 1.07 13.43 -16.50
CA THR A 144 1.06 14.90 -16.54
C THR A 144 0.56 15.49 -15.23
N GLU A 145 -0.60 15.02 -14.75
CA GLU A 145 -1.21 15.54 -13.52
C GLU A 145 -0.38 15.21 -12.28
N THR A 146 0.17 13.99 -12.19
CA THR A 146 0.99 13.55 -11.07
C THR A 146 2.30 14.34 -10.99
N LEU A 147 3.00 14.48 -12.12
CA LEU A 147 4.24 15.27 -12.21
C LEU A 147 3.99 16.74 -11.83
N LYS A 148 2.92 17.34 -12.38
CA LYS A 148 2.55 18.73 -12.09
C LYS A 148 2.27 18.94 -10.60
N THR A 149 1.38 18.14 -10.03
CA THR A 149 0.97 18.27 -8.62
C THR A 149 2.15 18.06 -7.67
N GLU A 150 3.00 17.07 -7.92
CA GLU A 150 4.18 16.84 -7.07
C GLU A 150 5.22 17.94 -7.22
N GLU A 151 5.46 18.46 -8.42
CA GLU A 151 6.42 19.55 -8.64
C GLU A 151 5.98 20.85 -7.99
N GLU A 152 4.69 21.19 -8.07
CA GLU A 152 4.09 22.36 -7.39
C GLU A 152 4.23 22.24 -5.86
N LYS A 153 3.85 21.09 -5.29
CA LYS A 153 4.02 20.82 -3.85
C LYS A 153 5.49 20.90 -3.45
N PHE A 154 6.37 20.30 -4.25
CA PHE A 154 7.79 20.24 -3.96
C PHE A 154 8.49 21.59 -4.06
N SER A 155 8.12 22.45 -5.01
CA SER A 155 8.75 23.77 -5.19
C SER A 155 8.66 24.61 -3.91
N SER A 156 7.48 24.64 -3.27
CA SER A 156 7.28 25.35 -2.00
C SER A 156 8.15 24.80 -0.86
N LEU A 157 8.25 23.48 -0.77
CA LEU A 157 9.09 22.76 0.21
C LEU A 157 10.59 23.00 -0.04
N LEU A 158 10.99 23.01 -1.32
CA LEU A 158 12.38 23.10 -1.74
C LEU A 158 13.00 24.44 -1.38
N ASN A 159 12.31 25.55 -1.68
CA ASN A 159 12.79 26.90 -1.39
C ASN A 159 13.09 27.06 0.11
N ARG A 160 12.12 26.69 0.96
CA ARG A 160 12.26 26.75 2.42
C ARG A 160 13.35 25.81 2.93
N GLY A 161 13.44 24.60 2.38
CA GLY A 161 14.45 23.62 2.76
C GLY A 161 15.87 24.07 2.43
N ILE A 162 16.08 24.68 1.26
CA ILE A 162 17.38 25.22 0.84
C ILE A 162 17.80 26.40 1.73
N GLU A 163 16.87 27.30 2.07
CA GLU A 163 17.14 28.42 2.97
C GLU A 163 17.63 27.93 4.34
N ILE A 164 16.86 27.03 4.98
CA ILE A 164 17.22 26.45 6.28
C ILE A 164 18.54 25.67 6.19
N LEU A 165 18.76 24.92 5.10
CA LEU A 165 20.01 24.21 4.89
C LEU A 165 21.20 25.18 4.85
N ASN A 166 21.08 26.27 4.10
CA ASN A 166 22.12 27.30 3.96
C ASN A 166 22.42 28.00 5.29
N GLU A 167 21.39 28.35 6.07
CA GLU A 167 21.54 28.93 7.41
C GLU A 167 22.29 28.02 8.39
N ASN A 168 22.21 26.71 8.20
CA ASN A 168 22.85 25.73 9.06
C ASN A 168 24.17 25.18 8.51
N LEU A 169 24.66 25.68 7.36
CA LEU A 169 25.97 25.29 6.83
C LEU A 169 27.13 25.68 7.76
N ASN A 170 26.98 26.74 8.55
CA ASN A 170 27.94 27.15 9.57
C ASN A 170 28.13 26.12 10.71
N LYS A 171 27.19 25.17 10.88
CA LYS A 171 27.26 24.11 11.90
C LYS A 171 27.99 22.86 11.40
N VAL A 172 28.38 22.83 10.13
CA VAL A 172 29.14 21.72 9.54
C VAL A 172 30.52 21.63 10.19
N LYS A 173 30.89 20.45 10.68
CA LYS A 173 32.22 20.16 11.23
C LYS A 173 32.80 18.94 10.51
N ASN A 174 34.07 19.00 10.11
CA ASN A 174 34.77 17.92 9.41
C ASN A 174 34.02 17.38 8.17
N ASN A 175 33.46 18.27 7.35
CA ASN A 175 32.62 17.92 6.19
C ASN A 175 31.42 17.02 6.54
N SER A 176 30.95 17.08 7.79
CA SER A 176 29.78 16.36 8.28
C SER A 176 28.70 17.35 8.71
N PHE A 177 27.54 17.26 8.06
CA PHE A 177 26.34 18.02 8.39
C PHE A 177 25.62 17.34 9.56
N PRO A 178 25.35 18.06 10.67
CA PRO A 178 24.81 17.45 11.89
C PRO A 178 23.50 16.70 11.67
N GLY A 179 23.43 15.46 12.16
CA GLY A 179 22.27 14.58 12.00
C GLY A 179 21.02 15.12 12.68
N GLU A 180 21.16 15.85 13.78
CA GLU A 180 20.05 16.53 14.48
C GLU A 180 19.39 17.61 13.61
N VAL A 181 20.21 18.38 12.88
CA VAL A 181 19.70 19.42 11.98
C VAL A 181 19.03 18.77 10.76
N ALA A 182 19.62 17.69 10.23
CA ALA A 182 19.00 16.91 9.16
C ALA A 182 17.69 16.26 9.60
N PHE A 183 17.60 15.81 10.86
CA PHE A 183 16.37 15.28 11.45
C PHE A 183 15.31 16.37 11.59
N LYS A 184 15.67 17.58 12.06
CA LYS A 184 14.73 18.71 12.13
C LYS A 184 14.20 19.11 10.75
N LEU A 185 15.07 19.13 9.73
CA LEU A 185 14.68 19.33 8.33
C LEU A 185 13.64 18.31 7.88
N TYR A 186 13.85 17.03 8.20
CA TYR A 186 12.96 15.93 7.87
C TYR A 186 11.62 15.98 8.64
N ASP A 187 11.68 16.05 9.97
CA ASP A 187 10.54 15.89 10.87
C ASP A 187 9.65 17.14 10.94
N THR A 188 10.28 18.31 11.10
CA THR A 188 9.54 19.58 11.29
C THR A 188 9.14 20.22 9.96
N TYR A 189 10.02 20.16 8.97
CA TYR A 189 9.83 20.88 7.71
C TYR A 189 9.49 19.97 6.53
N GLY A 190 9.48 18.65 6.72
CA GLY A 190 9.15 17.68 5.67
C GLY A 190 10.22 17.53 4.58
N PHE A 191 11.44 18.04 4.82
CA PHE A 191 12.54 18.07 3.86
C PHE A 191 13.35 16.76 3.91
N PRO A 192 13.31 15.92 2.87
CA PRO A 192 13.86 14.58 2.95
C PRO A 192 15.38 14.53 3.20
N LEU A 193 15.82 13.50 3.95
CA LEU A 193 17.24 13.26 4.25
C LEU A 193 18.07 13.02 2.97
N ASP A 194 17.51 12.28 2.02
CA ASP A 194 18.18 11.97 0.76
C ASP A 194 18.36 13.20 -0.12
N LEU A 195 17.40 14.13 -0.10
CA LEU A 195 17.51 15.41 -0.78
C LEU A 195 18.55 16.31 -0.11
N THR A 196 18.59 16.31 1.22
CA THR A 196 19.63 17.00 2.00
C THR A 196 21.02 16.49 1.62
N ALA A 197 21.20 15.16 1.56
CA ALA A 197 22.44 14.54 1.16
C ALA A 197 22.81 14.86 -0.31
N ASP A 198 21.84 14.84 -1.23
CA ASP A 198 22.07 15.14 -2.66
C ASP A 198 22.49 16.60 -2.89
N ILE A 199 21.96 17.56 -2.11
CA ILE A 199 22.38 18.96 -2.17
C ILE A 199 23.81 19.15 -1.61
N LEU A 200 24.09 18.54 -0.46
CA LEU A 200 25.38 18.66 0.21
C LEU A 200 26.52 17.96 -0.54
N LYS A 201 26.20 16.96 -1.37
CA LYS A 201 27.16 16.24 -2.20
C LYS A 201 27.99 17.18 -3.08
N ASN A 202 27.39 18.21 -3.65
CA ASN A 202 28.08 19.19 -4.50
C ASN A 202 29.09 20.06 -3.72
N LYS A 203 28.98 20.10 -2.39
CA LYS A 203 29.90 20.82 -1.49
C LYS A 203 30.89 19.88 -0.79
N ASN A 204 30.96 18.61 -1.19
CA ASN A 204 31.74 17.56 -0.52
C ASN A 204 31.39 17.38 0.98
N ILE A 205 30.16 17.70 1.38
CA ILE A 205 29.65 17.52 2.74
C ILE A 205 28.78 16.26 2.80
N LYS A 206 28.99 15.41 3.81
CA LYS A 206 28.17 14.23 4.09
C LYS A 206 27.18 14.53 5.22
N VAL A 207 26.03 13.87 5.23
CA VAL A 207 25.13 13.93 6.39
C VAL A 207 25.57 12.91 7.44
N ASP A 208 25.56 13.31 8.71
CA ASP A 208 25.72 12.38 9.83
C ASP A 208 24.47 11.49 9.98
N ASN A 209 24.45 10.39 9.22
CA ASN A 209 23.36 9.42 9.26
C ASN A 209 23.19 8.79 10.65
N ALA A 210 24.30 8.55 11.37
CA ALA A 210 24.24 7.98 12.73
C ALA A 210 23.60 8.97 13.72
N GLY A 211 23.89 10.26 13.58
CA GLY A 211 23.19 11.34 14.29
C GLY A 211 21.70 11.39 13.96
N PHE A 212 21.35 11.32 12.67
CA PHE A 212 19.96 11.33 12.21
C PHE A 212 19.17 10.14 12.77
N ASP A 213 19.71 8.92 12.67
CA ASP A 213 19.06 7.69 13.15
C ASP A 213 18.83 7.72 14.67
N ARG A 214 19.77 8.31 15.43
CA ARG A 214 19.60 8.51 16.88
C ARG A 214 18.40 9.41 17.20
N GLU A 215 18.22 10.50 16.46
CA GLU A 215 17.06 11.38 16.65
C GLU A 215 15.75 10.73 16.17
N MET A 216 15.79 9.97 15.06
CA MET A 216 14.65 9.20 14.57
C MET A 216 14.17 8.17 15.61
N GLU A 217 15.09 7.45 16.25
CA GLU A 217 14.75 6.49 17.31
C GLU A 217 14.24 7.17 18.59
N LYS A 218 14.77 8.35 18.96
CA LYS A 218 14.20 9.15 20.06
C LYS A 218 12.77 9.57 19.77
N SER A 219 12.49 10.07 18.55
CA SER A 219 11.15 10.46 18.11
C SER A 219 10.18 9.27 18.12
N LYS A 220 10.59 8.09 17.60
CA LYS A 220 9.79 6.86 17.68
C LYS A 220 9.50 6.43 19.12
N LYS A 221 10.48 6.52 20.02
CA LYS A 221 10.30 6.18 21.45
C LYS A 221 9.31 7.13 22.13
N LEU A 222 9.39 8.43 21.86
CA LEU A 222 8.44 9.42 22.35
C LEU A 222 7.02 9.19 21.79
N ALA A 223 6.91 8.90 20.49
CA ALA A 223 5.63 8.57 19.84
C ALA A 223 5.02 7.29 20.44
N ARG A 224 5.83 6.26 20.71
CA ARG A 224 5.40 5.01 21.38
C ARG A 224 5.02 5.21 22.84
N ALA A 225 5.77 6.03 23.59
CA ALA A 225 5.44 6.36 24.99
C ALA A 225 4.12 7.14 25.11
N ASN A 226 3.77 7.91 24.08
CA ASN A 226 2.51 8.65 23.99
C ASN A 226 1.38 7.86 23.28
N TRP A 227 1.65 6.64 22.81
CA TRP A 227 0.68 5.80 22.11
C TRP A 227 -0.06 4.89 23.10
N LYS A 228 -1.34 5.18 23.38
CA LYS A 228 -2.27 4.22 24.01
C LYS A 228 -3.00 3.44 22.91
N GLY A 229 -2.58 2.20 22.62
CA GLY A 229 -3.34 1.29 21.74
C GLY A 229 -2.59 0.10 21.13
N SER A 230 -2.87 -1.11 21.67
CA SER A 230 -2.79 -2.48 21.10
C SER A 230 -1.57 -2.94 20.27
N GLY A 231 -0.78 -3.87 20.84
CA GLY A 231 0.11 -4.74 20.08
C GLY A 231 1.14 -5.49 20.94
N ASP A 232 0.70 -6.52 21.68
CA ASP A 232 1.56 -7.36 22.53
C ASP A 232 1.95 -8.65 21.78
N LYS A 233 3.24 -8.78 21.42
CA LYS A 233 3.82 -9.94 20.70
C LYS A 233 3.57 -11.28 21.40
N SER A 234 3.29 -11.29 22.71
CA SER A 234 3.05 -12.53 23.47
C SER A 234 1.71 -13.22 23.14
N LEU A 235 0.75 -12.49 22.57
CA LEU A 235 -0.58 -13.02 22.22
C LEU A 235 -0.60 -13.85 20.93
N GLU A 236 0.37 -13.68 20.02
CA GLU A 236 0.43 -14.45 18.77
C GLU A 236 1.04 -15.85 18.99
N GLU A 237 2.01 -15.99 19.90
CA GLU A 237 2.69 -17.28 20.16
C GLU A 237 1.75 -18.36 20.73
N LYS A 238 0.73 -17.99 21.52
CA LYS A 238 -0.20 -18.96 22.12
C LYS A 238 -1.07 -19.66 21.06
N TRP A 239 -1.49 -18.92 20.03
CA TRP A 239 -2.35 -19.46 18.97
C TRP A 239 -1.58 -20.33 17.99
N PHE A 240 -0.28 -20.10 17.82
CA PHE A 240 0.59 -20.96 17.02
C PHE A 240 0.56 -22.41 17.54
N LYS A 241 0.77 -22.61 18.85
CA LYS A 241 0.72 -23.93 19.49
C LYS A 241 -0.64 -24.61 19.38
N VAL A 242 -1.72 -23.84 19.42
CA VAL A 242 -3.08 -24.38 19.23
C VAL A 242 -3.31 -24.81 17.79
N ARG A 243 -2.82 -24.04 16.81
CA ARG A 243 -2.96 -24.37 15.39
C ARG A 243 -2.23 -25.65 15.00
N GLU A 244 -1.14 -26.00 15.68
CA GLU A 244 -0.46 -27.29 15.50
C GLU A 244 -1.27 -28.48 16.05
N GLN A 245 -2.19 -28.24 16.99
CA GLN A 245 -3.02 -29.27 17.62
C GLN A 245 -4.40 -29.41 16.97
N LEU A 246 -4.88 -28.37 16.30
CA LEU A 246 -6.24 -28.29 15.76
C LEU A 246 -6.23 -28.17 14.23
N ASN A 247 -7.27 -28.75 13.62
CA ASN A 247 -7.61 -28.48 12.23
C ASN A 247 -8.15 -27.05 12.07
N PRO A 248 -8.14 -26.49 10.84
CA PRO A 248 -8.84 -25.24 10.52
C PRO A 248 -10.28 -25.25 11.03
N THR A 249 -10.78 -24.11 11.51
CA THR A 249 -12.20 -24.01 11.89
C THR A 249 -13.07 -24.03 10.64
N GLU A 250 -14.08 -24.89 10.61
CA GLU A 250 -15.03 -24.96 9.50
C GLU A 250 -16.03 -23.79 9.59
N PHE A 251 -15.92 -22.84 8.65
CA PHE A 251 -16.80 -21.68 8.60
C PHE A 251 -18.03 -21.98 7.73
N LEU A 252 -19.21 -22.00 8.35
CA LEU A 252 -20.49 -22.31 7.70
C LEU A 252 -21.45 -21.12 7.66
N GLY A 253 -20.98 -19.92 8.03
CA GLY A 253 -21.77 -18.68 8.09
C GLY A 253 -22.17 -18.09 6.73
N TYR A 254 -21.93 -18.81 5.63
CA TYR A 254 -22.51 -18.50 4.32
C TYR A 254 -23.91 -19.12 4.14
N GLU A 255 -24.17 -20.22 4.82
CA GLU A 255 -25.39 -21.02 4.68
C GLU A 255 -26.27 -20.94 5.93
N PHE A 256 -25.64 -20.80 7.10
CA PHE A 256 -26.32 -20.87 8.38
C PHE A 256 -25.99 -19.68 9.27
N ASP A 257 -27.02 -19.02 9.81
CA ASP A 257 -26.87 -18.00 10.86
C ASP A 257 -26.79 -18.63 12.27
N LYS A 258 -27.15 -19.91 12.37
CA LYS A 258 -27.16 -20.69 13.61
C LYS A 258 -26.82 -22.15 13.33
N LEU A 259 -25.95 -22.73 14.16
CA LEU A 259 -25.59 -24.16 14.09
C LEU A 259 -25.08 -24.68 15.44
N GLU A 260 -24.99 -26.00 15.57
CA GLU A 260 -24.34 -26.66 16.70
C GLU A 260 -22.86 -26.86 16.46
N GLY A 261 -22.03 -26.76 17.50
CA GLY A 261 -20.59 -26.99 17.44
C GLY A 261 -20.06 -27.56 18.74
N VAL A 262 -18.79 -27.97 18.73
CA VAL A 262 -18.08 -28.50 19.89
C VAL A 262 -16.91 -27.58 20.22
N ILE A 263 -16.76 -27.27 21.50
CA ILE A 263 -15.67 -26.42 21.98
C ILE A 263 -14.38 -27.22 22.02
N LEU A 264 -13.36 -26.73 21.31
CA LEU A 264 -12.05 -27.37 21.23
C LEU A 264 -11.06 -26.77 22.22
N LYS A 265 -11.11 -25.45 22.43
CA LYS A 265 -10.25 -24.73 23.37
C LYS A 265 -10.98 -23.55 23.99
N ILE A 266 -10.65 -23.29 25.24
CA ILE A 266 -11.04 -22.09 25.98
C ILE A 266 -9.76 -21.47 26.52
N SER A 267 -9.58 -20.17 26.30
CA SER A 267 -8.47 -19.38 26.83
C SER A 267 -8.99 -18.25 27.70
N LYS A 268 -8.34 -18.01 28.84
CA LYS A 268 -8.59 -16.90 29.76
C LYS A 268 -7.30 -16.11 29.90
N GLY A 269 -7.22 -14.97 29.21
CA GLY A 269 -6.00 -14.17 29.15
C GLY A 269 -4.89 -14.89 28.39
N LYS A 270 -3.86 -15.38 29.10
CA LYS A 270 -2.70 -16.05 28.49
C LYS A 270 -2.76 -17.58 28.57
N ASP A 271 -3.62 -18.12 29.41
CA ASP A 271 -3.67 -19.55 29.72
C ASP A 271 -4.88 -20.24 29.10
N PHE A 272 -4.68 -21.48 28.66
CA PHE A 272 -5.77 -22.36 28.25
C PHE A 272 -6.35 -23.09 29.46
N VAL A 273 -7.67 -23.10 29.56
CA VAL A 273 -8.42 -23.70 30.66
C VAL A 273 -9.38 -24.76 30.14
N ASN A 274 -9.67 -25.76 30.97
CA ASN A 274 -10.65 -26.81 30.63
C ASN A 274 -12.09 -26.38 30.92
N GLU A 275 -12.29 -25.37 31.77
CA GLU A 275 -13.59 -24.84 32.16
C GLU A 275 -13.51 -23.32 32.38
N ALA A 276 -14.53 -22.58 31.93
CA ALA A 276 -14.74 -21.17 32.26
C ALA A 276 -16.10 -20.97 32.92
N LYS A 277 -16.23 -19.98 33.81
CA LYS A 277 -17.43 -19.76 34.64
C LYS A 277 -17.98 -18.36 34.44
N THR A 278 -19.21 -18.16 34.89
CA THR A 278 -19.90 -16.86 34.92
C THR A 278 -18.97 -15.73 35.38
N GLY A 279 -18.90 -14.67 34.57
CA GLY A 279 -18.05 -13.51 34.80
C GLY A 279 -16.71 -13.55 34.07
N ASP A 280 -16.25 -14.71 33.61
CA ASP A 280 -14.97 -14.85 32.90
C ASP A 280 -15.04 -14.26 31.49
N GLU A 281 -14.01 -13.47 31.14
CA GLU A 281 -13.67 -13.12 29.77
C GLU A 281 -12.90 -14.29 29.14
N VAL A 282 -13.37 -14.72 27.98
CA VAL A 282 -12.93 -15.96 27.34
C VAL A 282 -12.69 -15.77 25.85
N GLU A 283 -11.74 -16.55 25.34
CA GLU A 283 -11.51 -16.75 23.92
C GLU A 283 -11.83 -18.22 23.62
N ILE A 284 -12.77 -18.47 22.72
CA ILE A 284 -13.31 -19.81 22.45
C ILE A 284 -13.01 -20.21 21.01
N VAL A 285 -12.51 -21.43 20.83
CA VAL A 285 -12.38 -22.07 19.51
C VAL A 285 -13.32 -23.26 19.46
N THR A 286 -14.11 -23.35 18.38
CA THR A 286 -14.99 -24.48 18.08
C THR A 286 -14.52 -25.21 16.82
N ASN A 287 -15.04 -26.42 16.59
CA ASN A 287 -14.78 -27.17 15.35
C ASN A 287 -15.39 -26.49 14.12
N GLN A 288 -16.58 -25.93 14.26
CA GLN A 288 -17.31 -25.21 13.22
C GLN A 288 -18.00 -23.96 13.79
N THR A 289 -18.26 -22.96 12.94
CA THR A 289 -18.90 -21.70 13.38
C THR A 289 -19.66 -20.97 12.26
N PRO A 290 -20.80 -20.32 12.57
CA PRO A 290 -21.46 -19.37 11.69
C PRO A 290 -20.87 -17.95 11.80
N PHE A 291 -20.00 -17.68 12.79
CA PHE A 291 -19.44 -16.36 13.03
C PHE A 291 -18.33 -16.04 12.02
N TYR A 292 -18.53 -15.01 11.20
CA TYR A 292 -17.50 -14.49 10.33
C TYR A 292 -16.38 -13.87 11.17
N ALA A 293 -15.17 -14.37 11.02
CA ALA A 293 -14.00 -13.77 11.65
C ALA A 293 -13.52 -12.54 10.88
N GLU A 294 -13.12 -11.49 11.59
CA GLU A 294 -12.63 -10.24 11.00
C GLU A 294 -11.61 -10.51 9.88
N SER A 295 -11.93 -10.04 8.68
CA SER A 295 -11.11 -10.24 7.48
C SER A 295 -11.57 -9.34 6.34
N GLY A 296 -10.63 -8.92 5.49
CA GLY A 296 -10.93 -8.10 4.31
C GLY A 296 -11.51 -6.72 4.63
N GLY A 297 -11.22 -6.18 5.83
CA GLY A 297 -11.77 -4.92 6.32
C GLY A 297 -13.15 -5.03 6.98
N GLN A 298 -13.81 -6.18 6.89
CA GLN A 298 -15.08 -6.43 7.58
C GLN A 298 -14.83 -6.93 9.00
N VAL A 299 -15.44 -6.26 9.97
CA VAL A 299 -15.37 -6.63 11.40
C VAL A 299 -15.98 -8.01 11.65
N GLY A 300 -15.52 -8.65 12.73
CA GLY A 300 -16.02 -9.95 13.17
C GLY A 300 -17.48 -9.92 13.60
N ASP A 301 -18.15 -11.05 13.42
CA ASP A 301 -19.52 -11.22 13.88
C ASP A 301 -19.60 -11.26 15.41
N GLN A 302 -20.74 -10.77 15.91
CA GLN A 302 -21.14 -10.79 17.31
C GLN A 302 -22.39 -11.67 17.46
N GLY A 303 -22.67 -12.11 18.69
CA GLY A 303 -23.78 -13.02 18.93
C GLY A 303 -23.66 -13.75 20.25
N ILE A 304 -24.14 -14.99 20.28
CA ILE A 304 -24.14 -15.82 21.48
C ILE A 304 -23.67 -17.25 21.19
N ILE A 305 -22.96 -17.82 22.16
CA ILE A 305 -22.69 -19.25 22.25
C ILE A 305 -23.39 -19.77 23.51
N TYR A 306 -24.22 -20.80 23.39
CA TYR A 306 -25.02 -21.26 24.52
C TYR A 306 -25.29 -22.76 24.52
N SER A 307 -25.61 -23.27 25.70
CA SER A 307 -26.15 -24.61 25.96
C SER A 307 -27.29 -24.48 26.96
N ASN A 308 -27.85 -25.60 27.43
CA ASN A 308 -28.95 -25.58 28.40
C ASN A 308 -28.59 -24.81 29.68
N ASP A 309 -27.34 -24.92 30.13
CA ASP A 309 -26.89 -24.38 31.42
C ASP A 309 -25.93 -23.19 31.29
N CYS A 310 -25.47 -22.86 30.07
CA CYS A 310 -24.48 -21.82 29.85
C CYS A 310 -24.86 -20.85 28.72
N LYS A 311 -24.54 -19.57 28.90
CA LYS A 311 -24.63 -18.55 27.86
C LYS A 311 -23.41 -17.65 27.89
N VAL A 312 -22.74 -17.54 26.74
CA VAL A 312 -21.61 -16.66 26.48
C VAL A 312 -22.04 -15.62 25.46
N VAL A 313 -21.81 -14.35 25.78
CA VAL A 313 -22.01 -13.24 24.84
C VAL A 313 -20.71 -13.03 24.08
N ILE A 314 -20.76 -13.12 22.76
CA ILE A 314 -19.61 -12.93 21.87
C ILE A 314 -19.60 -11.48 21.39
N GLU A 315 -18.52 -10.79 21.70
CA GLU A 315 -18.30 -9.38 21.42
C GLU A 315 -17.42 -9.14 20.18
N ASP A 316 -16.62 -10.13 19.79
CA ASP A 316 -15.82 -10.08 18.57
C ASP A 316 -15.44 -11.49 18.11
N THR A 317 -15.20 -11.67 16.82
CA THR A 317 -14.67 -12.91 16.25
C THR A 317 -13.48 -12.58 15.36
N GLN A 318 -12.30 -13.09 15.69
CA GLN A 318 -11.08 -12.80 14.93
C GLN A 318 -10.43 -14.04 14.36
N LYS A 319 -9.75 -13.85 13.23
CA LYS A 319 -8.98 -14.89 12.57
C LYS A 319 -7.58 -14.92 13.17
N LYS A 320 -7.19 -16.05 13.76
CA LYS A 320 -5.84 -16.26 14.29
C LYS A 320 -5.14 -17.35 13.48
N MET A 321 -3.85 -17.15 13.20
CA MET A 321 -3.04 -18.07 12.40
C MET A 321 -3.62 -18.39 11.00
N GLY A 322 -4.44 -17.47 10.44
CA GLY A 322 -4.99 -17.55 9.08
C GLY A 322 -6.32 -18.28 8.94
N ASP A 323 -6.64 -19.25 9.81
CA ASP A 323 -7.80 -20.12 9.64
C ASP A 323 -8.52 -20.54 10.95
N LEU A 324 -7.99 -20.19 12.13
CA LEU A 324 -8.71 -20.37 13.40
C LEU A 324 -9.67 -19.21 13.62
N HIS A 325 -10.95 -19.53 13.79
CA HIS A 325 -11.95 -18.55 14.21
C HIS A 325 -12.02 -18.53 15.73
N VAL A 326 -11.57 -17.43 16.32
CA VAL A 326 -11.52 -17.24 17.78
C VAL A 326 -12.63 -16.28 18.18
N HIS A 327 -13.54 -16.75 19.02
CA HIS A 327 -14.67 -15.99 19.54
C HIS A 327 -14.27 -15.35 20.86
N PHE A 328 -14.26 -14.02 20.92
CA PHE A 328 -13.97 -13.24 22.11
C PHE A 328 -15.28 -12.87 22.78
N GLY A 329 -15.42 -13.19 24.06
CA GLY A 329 -16.66 -12.94 24.75
C GLY A 329 -16.58 -13.10 26.25
N LYS A 330 -17.75 -13.01 26.89
CA LYS A 330 -17.90 -13.11 28.33
C LYS A 330 -18.98 -14.12 28.70
N VAL A 331 -18.67 -14.99 29.67
CA VAL A 331 -19.62 -15.95 30.20
C VAL A 331 -20.66 -15.22 31.05
N GLY A 332 -21.87 -15.07 30.53
CA GLY A 332 -22.96 -14.37 31.21
C GLY A 332 -23.67 -15.23 32.26
N LYS A 333 -23.80 -16.53 32.00
CA LYS A 333 -24.44 -17.50 32.93
C LYS A 333 -23.82 -18.88 32.75
N GLY A 334 -23.68 -19.63 33.84
CA GLY A 334 -23.27 -21.03 33.84
C GLY A 334 -21.75 -21.25 33.82
N SER A 335 -21.36 -22.43 33.34
CA SER A 335 -19.98 -22.76 33.00
C SER A 335 -19.89 -23.50 31.66
N LEU A 336 -18.73 -23.34 31.03
CA LEU A 336 -18.43 -23.83 29.70
C LEU A 336 -17.19 -24.73 29.76
N LYS A 337 -17.23 -25.92 29.18
CA LYS A 337 -16.11 -26.88 29.21
C LYS A 337 -15.60 -27.22 27.81
N VAL A 338 -14.32 -27.56 27.72
CA VAL A 338 -13.75 -28.17 26.51
C VAL A 338 -14.47 -29.51 26.21
N ASN A 339 -14.67 -29.80 24.93
CA ASN A 339 -15.46 -30.91 24.38
C ASN A 339 -16.97 -30.85 24.65
N GLN A 340 -17.49 -29.73 25.14
CA GLN A 340 -18.93 -29.52 25.29
C GLN A 340 -19.57 -29.13 23.96
N SER A 341 -20.73 -29.72 23.66
CA SER A 341 -21.59 -29.30 22.55
C SER A 341 -22.37 -28.04 22.91
N VAL A 342 -22.39 -27.08 21.99
CA VAL A 342 -23.00 -25.76 22.15
C VAL A 342 -23.70 -25.33 20.86
N ASN A 343 -24.70 -24.47 21.00
CA ASN A 343 -25.31 -23.74 19.91
C ASN A 343 -24.56 -22.42 19.70
N LEU A 344 -24.27 -22.09 18.45
CA LEU A 344 -23.67 -20.84 18.02
C LEU A 344 -24.70 -20.07 17.19
N GLU A 345 -24.96 -18.80 17.54
CA GLU A 345 -25.98 -17.97 16.89
C GLU A 345 -25.48 -16.53 16.76
N ILE A 346 -25.38 -16.02 15.53
CA ILE A 346 -24.93 -14.65 15.25
C ILE A 346 -26.06 -13.63 15.42
N ASP A 347 -25.70 -12.36 15.62
CA ASP A 347 -26.63 -11.25 15.46
C ASP A 347 -26.86 -11.00 13.96
N VAL A 348 -27.97 -11.56 13.46
CA VAL A 348 -28.37 -11.49 12.05
C VAL A 348 -28.54 -10.06 11.55
N ASN A 349 -29.03 -9.14 12.39
CA ASN A 349 -29.23 -7.74 11.97
C ASN A 349 -27.87 -7.07 11.75
N ARG A 350 -26.93 -7.26 12.68
CA ARG A 350 -25.57 -6.73 12.56
C ARG A 350 -24.85 -7.33 11.34
N ARG A 351 -24.99 -8.65 11.13
CA ARG A 351 -24.44 -9.36 9.98
C ARG A 351 -24.97 -8.79 8.66
N ASN A 352 -26.27 -8.60 8.56
CA ASN A 352 -26.91 -8.08 7.35
C ASN A 352 -26.46 -6.64 7.03
N ASN A 353 -26.34 -5.79 8.05
CA ASN A 353 -25.81 -4.44 7.85
C ASN A 353 -24.34 -4.46 7.39
N ALA A 354 -23.50 -5.32 8.00
CA ALA A 354 -22.12 -5.48 7.56
C ALA A 354 -22.02 -6.00 6.11
N ARG A 355 -22.88 -6.95 5.72
CA ARG A 355 -22.98 -7.45 4.33
C ARG A 355 -23.42 -6.35 3.35
N ALA A 356 -24.37 -5.50 3.75
CA ALA A 356 -24.82 -4.37 2.95
C ALA A 356 -23.67 -3.37 2.74
N TYR A 357 -22.96 -3.00 3.81
CA TYR A 357 -21.80 -2.10 3.69
C TYR A 357 -20.64 -2.71 2.93
N HIS A 358 -20.40 -4.02 3.04
CA HIS A 358 -19.40 -4.71 2.21
C HIS A 358 -19.79 -4.62 0.72
N SER A 359 -21.06 -4.85 0.39
CA SER A 359 -21.54 -4.69 -0.98
C SER A 359 -21.37 -3.24 -1.46
N ALA A 360 -21.71 -2.28 -0.60
CA ALA A 360 -21.50 -0.85 -0.87
C ALA A 360 -20.01 -0.51 -1.08
N THR A 361 -19.06 -1.19 -0.44
CA THR A 361 -17.62 -1.01 -0.70
C THR A 361 -17.28 -1.24 -2.17
N HIS A 362 -17.79 -2.33 -2.76
CA HIS A 362 -17.53 -2.67 -4.16
C HIS A 362 -18.18 -1.66 -5.11
N LEU A 363 -19.43 -1.29 -4.84
CA LEU A 363 -20.15 -0.27 -5.62
C LEU A 363 -19.46 1.09 -5.54
N LEU A 364 -19.04 1.50 -4.35
CA LEU A 364 -18.33 2.76 -4.12
C LEU A 364 -16.99 2.78 -4.86
N HIS A 365 -16.23 1.68 -4.82
CA HIS A 365 -14.96 1.60 -5.51
C HIS A 365 -15.13 1.76 -7.03
N GLU A 366 -16.14 1.12 -7.63
CA GLU A 366 -16.41 1.28 -9.05
C GLU A 366 -16.92 2.69 -9.39
N ALA A 367 -17.82 3.26 -8.60
CA ALA A 367 -18.31 4.63 -8.78
C ALA A 367 -17.18 5.67 -8.70
N LEU A 368 -16.23 5.49 -7.77
CA LEU A 368 -15.03 6.30 -7.65
C LEU A 368 -14.17 6.18 -8.91
N ARG A 369 -13.96 4.97 -9.45
CA ARG A 369 -13.15 4.77 -10.67
C ARG A 369 -13.81 5.37 -11.91
N ARG A 370 -15.15 5.30 -12.02
CA ARG A 370 -15.91 5.91 -13.12
C ARG A 370 -15.87 7.44 -13.07
N THR A 371 -15.89 8.02 -11.87
CA THR A 371 -15.95 9.47 -11.69
C THR A 371 -14.57 10.11 -11.72
N LEU A 372 -13.63 9.56 -10.94
CA LEU A 372 -12.31 10.15 -10.71
C LEU A 372 -11.23 9.58 -11.64
N GLY A 373 -11.43 8.38 -12.19
CA GLY A 373 -10.52 7.71 -13.13
C GLY A 373 -10.00 6.35 -12.66
N LYS A 374 -9.47 5.58 -13.61
CA LYS A 374 -9.02 4.18 -13.40
C LYS A 374 -7.85 4.01 -12.44
N HIS A 375 -7.14 5.10 -12.09
CA HIS A 375 -6.02 5.11 -11.13
C HIS A 375 -6.46 5.03 -9.67
N VAL A 376 -7.75 5.20 -9.39
CA VAL A 376 -8.28 4.96 -8.05
C VAL A 376 -8.07 3.50 -7.69
N THR A 377 -7.35 3.26 -6.59
CA THR A 377 -7.09 1.94 -6.02
C THR A 377 -7.36 1.98 -4.52
N GLN A 378 -7.96 0.91 -3.99
CA GLN A 378 -8.16 0.76 -2.55
C GLN A 378 -6.82 0.79 -1.79
N LYS A 379 -6.80 1.50 -0.66
CA LYS A 379 -5.68 1.59 0.30
C LYS A 379 -6.07 1.13 1.70
N GLY A 380 -7.35 1.13 2.02
CA GLY A 380 -7.88 0.63 3.28
C GLY A 380 -9.40 0.54 3.24
N SER A 381 -9.97 -0.34 4.06
CA SER A 381 -11.42 -0.43 4.22
C SER A 381 -11.76 -0.85 5.65
N LEU A 382 -12.81 -0.23 6.19
CA LEU A 382 -13.46 -0.64 7.43
C LEU A 382 -14.94 -0.82 7.11
N VAL A 383 -15.44 -2.02 7.30
CA VAL A 383 -16.84 -2.39 7.13
C VAL A 383 -17.37 -2.86 8.48
N SER A 384 -18.15 -2.02 9.15
CA SER A 384 -18.85 -2.36 10.38
C SER A 384 -20.37 -2.30 10.18
N PRO A 385 -21.18 -2.90 11.08
CA PRO A 385 -22.64 -2.80 11.02
C PRO A 385 -23.18 -1.35 11.08
N GLU A 386 -22.38 -0.41 11.58
CA GLU A 386 -22.75 0.99 11.77
C GLU A 386 -22.26 1.91 10.65
N LYS A 387 -21.13 1.57 10.00
CA LYS A 387 -20.53 2.43 8.98
C LYS A 387 -19.58 1.70 8.03
N LEU A 388 -19.41 2.32 6.86
CA LEU A 388 -18.36 2.03 5.90
C LEU A 388 -17.33 3.18 5.90
N ARG A 389 -16.04 2.86 5.98
CA ARG A 389 -14.93 3.74 5.58
C ARG A 389 -14.16 3.10 4.43
N PHE A 390 -13.91 3.87 3.38
CA PHE A 390 -13.14 3.44 2.23
C PHE A 390 -12.01 4.42 1.94
N ASP A 391 -10.78 3.95 2.11
CA ASP A 391 -9.57 4.75 1.89
C ASP A 391 -8.99 4.37 0.51
N PHE A 392 -8.72 5.34 -0.36
CA PHE A 392 -8.30 5.09 -1.74
C PHE A 392 -7.22 6.07 -2.23
N SER A 393 -6.50 5.70 -3.29
CA SER A 393 -5.50 6.57 -3.91
C SER A 393 -6.14 7.65 -4.77
N HIS A 394 -5.97 8.90 -4.37
CA HIS A 394 -6.31 10.05 -5.18
C HIS A 394 -5.45 11.25 -4.77
N ASN A 395 -5.01 12.07 -5.74
CA ASN A 395 -3.98 13.09 -5.51
C ASN A 395 -4.55 14.44 -5.04
N LYS A 396 -5.87 14.58 -5.05
CA LYS A 396 -6.62 15.82 -4.72
C LYS A 396 -7.81 15.51 -3.81
N PRO A 397 -8.34 16.50 -3.07
CA PRO A 397 -9.66 16.38 -2.45
C PRO A 397 -10.74 16.20 -3.52
N ILE A 398 -11.78 15.43 -3.21
CA ILE A 398 -12.93 15.24 -4.11
C ILE A 398 -13.77 16.53 -4.11
N GLU A 399 -14.11 17.04 -5.29
CA GLU A 399 -15.00 18.20 -5.40
C GLU A 399 -16.44 17.83 -5.08
N LYS A 400 -17.24 18.80 -4.58
CA LYS A 400 -18.64 18.55 -4.22
C LYS A 400 -19.46 17.93 -5.37
N LYS A 401 -19.26 18.40 -6.61
CA LYS A 401 -19.94 17.86 -7.79
C LYS A 401 -19.54 16.41 -8.12
N GLU A 402 -18.31 16.02 -7.80
CA GLU A 402 -17.85 14.65 -7.98
C GLU A 402 -18.45 13.73 -6.90
N ILE A 403 -18.54 14.22 -5.65
CA ILE A 403 -19.23 13.50 -4.56
C ILE A 403 -20.69 13.22 -4.96
N GLU A 404 -21.42 14.23 -5.43
CA GLU A 404 -22.81 14.08 -5.88
C GLU A 404 -22.94 13.03 -7.01
N LYS A 405 -22.00 13.01 -7.97
CA LYS A 405 -21.98 11.99 -9.03
C LYS A 405 -21.71 10.59 -8.50
N ILE A 406 -20.74 10.44 -7.59
CA ILE A 406 -20.41 9.15 -6.98
C ILE A 406 -21.63 8.61 -6.23
N GLU A 407 -22.29 9.46 -5.43
CA GLU A 407 -23.50 9.10 -4.70
C GLU A 407 -24.63 8.66 -5.64
N MET A 408 -24.87 9.40 -6.74
CA MET A 408 -25.84 9.02 -7.76
C MET A 408 -25.53 7.65 -8.38
N TYR A 409 -24.27 7.38 -8.75
CA TYR A 409 -23.89 6.09 -9.34
C TYR A 409 -24.10 4.92 -8.38
N VAL A 410 -23.71 5.08 -7.11
CA VAL A 410 -23.92 4.03 -6.11
C VAL A 410 -25.41 3.76 -5.93
N ASN A 411 -26.22 4.80 -5.78
CA ASN A 411 -27.67 4.65 -5.60
C ASN A 411 -28.36 4.04 -6.84
N ASP A 412 -27.92 4.39 -8.06
CA ASP A 412 -28.44 3.79 -9.30
C ASP A 412 -28.15 2.28 -9.38
N MET A 413 -26.93 1.87 -9.01
CA MET A 413 -26.57 0.46 -8.94
C MET A 413 -27.37 -0.30 -7.87
N VAL A 414 -27.60 0.31 -6.71
CA VAL A 414 -28.47 -0.26 -5.66
C VAL A 414 -29.91 -0.40 -6.16
N ASN A 415 -30.46 0.63 -6.80
CA ASN A 415 -31.83 0.63 -7.33
C ASN A 415 -32.04 -0.39 -8.45
N THR A 416 -30.98 -0.74 -9.18
CA THR A 416 -31.05 -1.79 -10.22
C THR A 416 -31.38 -3.16 -9.64
N ALA A 417 -31.07 -3.42 -8.36
CA ALA A 417 -31.34 -4.68 -7.67
C ALA A 417 -30.88 -5.93 -8.46
N ALA A 418 -29.73 -5.83 -9.14
CA ALA A 418 -29.18 -6.94 -9.92
C ALA A 418 -28.65 -8.07 -9.02
N ASP A 419 -28.71 -9.30 -9.52
CA ASP A 419 -28.21 -10.48 -8.81
C ASP A 419 -26.71 -10.37 -8.51
N VAL A 420 -26.34 -10.70 -7.27
CA VAL A 420 -24.95 -10.84 -6.84
C VAL A 420 -24.53 -12.29 -7.02
N LYS A 421 -23.52 -12.54 -7.87
CA LYS A 421 -23.04 -13.88 -8.19
C LYS A 421 -21.64 -14.10 -7.63
N THR A 422 -21.40 -15.29 -7.08
CA THR A 422 -20.07 -15.71 -6.64
C THR A 422 -19.61 -16.92 -7.43
N ARG A 423 -18.39 -16.89 -7.94
CA ARG A 423 -17.79 -18.00 -8.68
C ARG A 423 -16.37 -18.23 -8.15
N ILE A 424 -16.01 -19.49 -7.98
CA ILE A 424 -14.62 -19.90 -7.76
C ILE A 424 -14.01 -20.09 -9.14
N MET A 425 -12.85 -19.49 -9.39
CA MET A 425 -12.13 -19.60 -10.65
C MET A 425 -10.64 -19.35 -10.44
N THR A 426 -9.83 -19.59 -11.46
CA THR A 426 -8.40 -19.28 -11.40
C THR A 426 -8.17 -17.75 -11.43
N PRO A 427 -7.06 -17.24 -10.85
CA PRO A 427 -6.72 -15.81 -10.94
C PRO A 427 -6.68 -15.27 -12.37
N LYS A 428 -6.25 -16.10 -13.33
CA LYS A 428 -6.18 -15.72 -14.74
C LYS A 428 -7.56 -15.49 -15.34
N GLU A 429 -8.50 -16.42 -15.12
CA GLU A 429 -9.89 -16.30 -15.58
C GLU A 429 -10.61 -15.12 -14.94
N ALA A 430 -10.30 -14.82 -13.68
CA ALA A 430 -10.84 -13.65 -12.98
C ALA A 430 -10.42 -12.35 -13.68
N VAL A 431 -9.13 -12.20 -14.00
CA VAL A 431 -8.60 -11.02 -14.70
C VAL A 431 -9.18 -10.90 -16.12
N GLU A 432 -9.30 -12.01 -16.86
CA GLU A 432 -9.91 -12.02 -18.20
C GLU A 432 -11.38 -11.56 -18.17
N LYS A 433 -12.11 -11.84 -17.09
CA LYS A 433 -13.48 -11.36 -16.86
C LYS A 433 -13.56 -9.93 -16.28
N GLY A 434 -12.44 -9.21 -16.25
CA GLY A 434 -12.38 -7.83 -15.78
C GLY A 434 -12.34 -7.68 -14.26
N ALA A 435 -12.13 -8.76 -13.49
CA ALA A 435 -11.94 -8.66 -12.05
C ALA A 435 -10.70 -7.82 -11.75
N LEU A 436 -10.85 -6.85 -10.86
CA LEU A 436 -9.75 -6.03 -10.40
C LEU A 436 -8.93 -6.83 -9.39
N ALA A 437 -7.70 -7.20 -9.77
CA ALA A 437 -6.74 -7.73 -8.82
C ALA A 437 -6.40 -6.64 -7.79
N MET A 438 -6.58 -6.92 -6.51
CA MET A 438 -6.17 -6.02 -5.43
C MET A 438 -4.64 -6.09 -5.32
N PHE A 439 -3.98 -4.95 -5.53
CA PHE A 439 -2.53 -4.88 -5.60
C PHE A 439 -1.88 -5.32 -4.28
N GLY A 440 -1.08 -6.39 -4.33
CA GLY A 440 -0.24 -6.84 -3.20
C GLY A 440 -0.71 -8.08 -2.46
N GLU A 441 -1.89 -8.63 -2.78
CA GLU A 441 -2.33 -9.91 -2.23
C GLU A 441 -1.76 -11.08 -3.06
N LYS A 442 -1.24 -12.10 -2.37
CA LYS A 442 -0.90 -13.38 -3.01
C LYS A 442 -2.18 -14.21 -3.10
N TYR A 443 -2.68 -14.40 -4.31
CA TYR A 443 -3.80 -15.30 -4.56
C TYR A 443 -3.30 -16.75 -4.63
N GLY A 444 -4.08 -17.69 -4.08
CA GLY A 444 -3.85 -19.12 -4.27
C GLY A 444 -4.23 -19.57 -5.69
N ASP A 445 -4.24 -20.88 -5.92
CA ASP A 445 -4.59 -21.46 -7.23
C ASP A 445 -6.04 -21.19 -7.63
N GLU A 446 -6.91 -20.93 -6.66
CA GLU A 446 -8.31 -20.56 -6.84
C GLU A 446 -8.65 -19.27 -6.07
N VAL A 447 -9.49 -18.43 -6.68
CA VAL A 447 -10.02 -17.20 -6.10
C VAL A 447 -11.54 -17.18 -6.17
N ARG A 448 -12.18 -16.70 -5.10
CA ARG A 448 -13.62 -16.45 -5.07
C ARG A 448 -13.89 -15.05 -5.61
N VAL A 449 -14.44 -14.97 -6.82
CA VAL A 449 -14.81 -13.71 -7.48
C VAL A 449 -16.27 -13.39 -7.15
N LEU A 450 -16.50 -12.16 -6.70
CA LEU A 450 -17.81 -11.57 -6.45
C LEU A 450 -18.16 -10.62 -7.61
N SER A 451 -19.31 -10.80 -8.23
CA SER A 451 -19.81 -9.96 -9.31
C SER A 451 -21.14 -9.33 -8.92
N MET A 452 -21.26 -8.02 -9.11
CA MET A 452 -22.45 -7.23 -8.84
C MET A 452 -22.79 -6.42 -10.09
N GLY A 453 -24.05 -6.46 -10.55
CA GLY A 453 -24.49 -5.73 -11.74
C GLY A 453 -24.69 -6.60 -12.99
N LYS A 454 -24.86 -5.96 -14.15
CA LYS A 454 -25.09 -6.63 -15.44
C LYS A 454 -23.75 -7.02 -16.08
N GLU A 455 -23.71 -8.12 -16.83
CA GLU A 455 -22.47 -8.66 -17.47
C GLU A 455 -21.76 -7.69 -18.44
N ASN A 456 -22.36 -6.55 -18.79
CA ASN A 456 -21.80 -5.54 -19.71
C ASN A 456 -21.38 -4.22 -19.02
N GLY A 457 -21.24 -4.18 -17.68
CA GLY A 457 -21.00 -2.94 -16.94
C GLY A 457 -19.98 -3.07 -15.84
#